data_AF-A0A1H0EP37-F1
#
_entry.id   AF-A0A1H0EP37-F1
#
_cell.length_a   1.000
_cell.length_b   1.000
_cell.length_c   1.000
_cell.angle_alpha   90.00
_cell.angle_beta   90.00
_cell.angle_gamma   90.00
#
_symmetry.space_group_name_H-M   'P 1'
#
loop_
_entity.id
_entity.type
_entity.pdbx_description
1 polymer ?
#
loop_
_entity_poly.entity_id
_entity_poly.type
_entity_poly.pdbx_seq_one_letter_code
_entity_poly.pdbx_strand_id
1 'polypeptide(L)'
;MELPDRVDVREVGMRDGLQLEEPVPLAAKLEMLEALVATGVGRIEVTSFVSPKAVPALADADQLAAQLHRFDGVHFSALVANLRGAQRAVDAGIPHLEYVVSAADSHSRANAGRPTAEAAEAIGAIAEVSHAAGGTLEVIIATAWDCPFDGRTDPSRVLDVVRSAVAQGADQLCLGDTIGTVTPRRTVDLLDAVAAAAPGLPLGAHFHDTRGTGQANALAAVQAGVTQLDASVGGLGGCPFAPGASGNIATEELVYWLTDSGVETGIDLDAVLVAAAATERAVEHPLPSSLFRAGGVSRPRGEFS
;
A
#
# COMPACT_ATOMS: atom_id res chain seq x y z
N MET A 1 11.60 16.13 17.88
CA MET A 1 11.50 14.90 17.08
C MET A 1 12.10 15.25 15.74
N GLU A 2 13.08 14.50 15.26
CA GLU A 2 13.59 14.72 13.90
C GLU A 2 12.64 14.00 12.94
N LEU A 3 12.01 14.78 12.05
CA LEU A 3 11.11 14.31 11.01
C LEU A 3 11.62 14.89 9.67
N PRO A 4 11.42 14.20 8.55
CA PRO A 4 11.74 14.75 7.23
C PRO A 4 10.80 15.92 6.89
N ASP A 5 11.25 16.79 5.98
CA ASP A 5 10.42 17.90 5.51
C ASP A 5 9.18 17.43 4.75
N ARG A 6 9.26 16.25 4.10
CA ARG A 6 8.20 15.70 3.26
C ARG A 6 8.12 14.17 3.37
N VAL A 7 6.90 13.65 3.35
CA VAL A 7 6.58 12.23 3.16
C VAL A 7 5.67 12.08 1.94
N ASP A 8 6.05 11.19 1.04
CA ASP A 8 5.27 10.76 -0.11
C ASP A 8 4.31 9.64 0.32
N VAL A 9 3.00 9.92 0.27
CA VAL A 9 1.96 8.96 0.63
C VAL A 9 1.39 8.35 -0.64
N ARG A 10 1.48 7.01 -0.76
CA ARG A 10 0.77 6.26 -1.80
C ARG A 10 -0.59 5.81 -1.26
N GLU A 11 -1.62 6.18 -1.98
CA GLU A 11 -2.98 5.72 -1.71
C GLU A 11 -3.19 4.33 -2.33
N VAL A 12 -3.54 3.35 -1.50
CA VAL A 12 -3.74 1.95 -1.92
C VAL A 12 -5.20 1.50 -1.87
N GLY A 13 -6.13 2.38 -1.52
CA GLY A 13 -7.55 2.04 -1.34
C GLY A 13 -8.22 1.45 -2.58
N MET A 14 -7.85 1.91 -3.77
CA MET A 14 -8.37 1.38 -5.04
C MET A 14 -7.95 -0.07 -5.34
N ARG A 15 -6.83 -0.53 -4.76
CA ARG A 15 -6.33 -1.91 -4.89
C ARG A 15 -6.50 -2.67 -3.58
N ASP A 16 -5.65 -2.40 -2.60
CA ASP A 16 -5.59 -3.14 -1.35
C ASP A 16 -6.84 -2.94 -0.50
N GLY A 17 -7.42 -1.74 -0.53
CA GLY A 17 -8.69 -1.45 0.12
C GLY A 17 -9.82 -2.29 -0.46
N LEU A 18 -10.05 -2.19 -1.77
CA LEU A 18 -11.17 -2.86 -2.45
C LEU A 18 -11.04 -4.38 -2.58
N GLN A 19 -9.85 -4.97 -2.43
CA GLN A 19 -9.64 -6.39 -2.79
C GLN A 19 -10.49 -7.40 -1.99
N LEU A 20 -10.89 -7.05 -0.77
CA LEU A 20 -11.71 -7.89 0.11
C LEU A 20 -13.19 -7.50 0.10
N GLU A 21 -13.53 -6.42 -0.60
CA GLU A 21 -14.90 -5.94 -0.70
C GLU A 21 -15.72 -6.75 -1.71
N GLU A 22 -17.04 -6.69 -1.56
CA GLU A 22 -17.92 -7.10 -2.64
C GLU A 22 -17.62 -6.28 -3.90
N PRO A 23 -17.75 -6.85 -5.12
CA PRO A 23 -17.38 -6.14 -6.34
C PRO A 23 -18.09 -4.79 -6.52
N VAL A 24 -17.35 -3.71 -6.31
CA VAL A 24 -17.81 -2.33 -6.53
C VAL A 24 -17.94 -2.08 -8.04
N PRO A 25 -19.07 -1.54 -8.53
CA PRO A 25 -19.25 -1.21 -9.93
C PRO A 25 -18.20 -0.22 -10.43
N LEU A 26 -17.74 -0.37 -11.68
CA LEU A 26 -16.73 0.50 -12.30
C LEU A 26 -17.08 1.99 -12.17
N ALA A 27 -18.35 2.38 -12.32
CA ALA A 27 -18.77 3.77 -12.18
C ALA A 27 -18.48 4.34 -10.78
N ALA A 28 -18.73 3.55 -9.73
CA ALA A 28 -18.44 3.94 -8.35
C ALA A 28 -16.92 3.97 -8.08
N LYS A 29 -16.15 3.02 -8.64
CA LYS A 29 -14.68 3.07 -8.61
C LYS A 29 -14.11 4.33 -9.27
N LEU A 30 -14.71 4.76 -10.38
CA LEU A 30 -14.29 6.00 -11.05
C LEU A 30 -14.65 7.25 -10.23
N GLU A 31 -15.79 7.26 -9.53
CA GLU A 31 -16.13 8.33 -8.57
C GLU A 31 -15.13 8.37 -7.41
N MET A 32 -14.78 7.20 -6.84
CA MET A 32 -13.74 7.09 -5.82
C MET A 32 -12.40 7.62 -6.32
N LEU A 33 -11.95 7.16 -7.50
CA LEU A 33 -10.68 7.58 -8.09
C LEU A 33 -10.64 9.08 -8.35
N GLU A 34 -11.71 9.66 -8.91
CA GLU A 34 -11.81 11.11 -9.13
C GLU A 34 -11.71 11.90 -7.82
N ALA A 35 -12.37 11.43 -6.76
CA ALA A 35 -12.27 12.05 -5.45
C ALA A 35 -10.87 11.92 -4.84
N LEU A 36 -10.19 10.78 -5.01
CA LEU A 36 -8.82 10.57 -4.54
C LEU A 36 -7.83 11.47 -5.28
N VAL A 37 -7.94 11.58 -6.60
CA VAL A 37 -7.10 12.48 -7.41
C VAL A 37 -7.29 13.93 -6.98
N ALA A 38 -8.52 14.34 -6.66
CA ALA A 38 -8.82 15.69 -6.19
C ALA A 38 -8.16 16.05 -4.84
N THR A 39 -7.65 15.06 -4.08
CA THR A 39 -6.90 15.30 -2.84
C THR A 39 -5.50 15.87 -3.09
N GLY A 40 -4.98 15.76 -4.32
CA GLY A 40 -3.58 16.11 -4.63
C GLY A 40 -2.60 14.96 -4.42
N VAL A 41 -3.07 13.74 -4.08
CA VAL A 41 -2.21 12.56 -3.99
C VAL A 41 -1.42 12.33 -5.28
N GLY A 42 -0.10 12.14 -5.14
CA GLY A 42 0.80 11.96 -6.29
C GLY A 42 0.89 10.51 -6.77
N ARG A 43 0.57 9.53 -5.92
CA ARG A 43 0.70 8.10 -6.21
C ARG A 43 -0.55 7.33 -5.80
N ILE A 44 -1.08 6.53 -6.71
CA ILE A 44 -2.22 5.66 -6.44
C ILE A 44 -1.91 4.26 -6.97
N GLU A 45 -1.97 3.27 -6.08
CA GLU A 45 -2.02 1.88 -6.50
C GLU A 45 -3.45 1.55 -6.94
N VAL A 46 -3.67 1.57 -8.25
CA VAL A 46 -5.02 1.75 -8.79
C VAL A 46 -5.78 0.44 -8.99
N THR A 47 -5.07 -0.67 -9.18
CA THR A 47 -5.68 -1.99 -9.37
C THR A 47 -4.65 -3.11 -9.26
N SER A 48 -5.07 -4.35 -9.51
CA SER A 48 -4.16 -5.50 -9.63
C SER A 48 -4.46 -6.35 -10.86
N PHE A 49 -3.41 -6.86 -11.50
CA PHE A 49 -3.50 -7.77 -12.65
C PHE A 49 -3.36 -9.23 -12.21
N VAL A 50 -4.12 -9.60 -11.18
CA VAL A 50 -4.20 -10.98 -10.67
C VAL A 50 -5.33 -11.76 -11.32
N SER A 51 -5.54 -13.01 -10.88
CA SER A 51 -6.65 -13.82 -11.34
C SER A 51 -7.99 -13.23 -10.86
N PRO A 52 -8.95 -12.94 -11.77
CA PRO A 52 -10.31 -12.49 -11.38
C PRO A 52 -11.06 -13.50 -10.51
N LYS A 53 -10.64 -14.78 -10.54
CA LYS A 53 -11.19 -15.80 -9.64
C LYS A 53 -10.65 -15.69 -8.22
N ALA A 54 -9.42 -15.21 -8.07
CA ALA A 54 -8.78 -15.03 -6.77
C ALA A 54 -9.22 -13.71 -6.13
N VAL A 55 -9.37 -12.64 -6.93
CA VAL A 55 -9.82 -11.33 -6.46
C VAL A 55 -10.94 -10.80 -7.38
N PRO A 56 -12.20 -11.24 -7.17
CA PRO A 56 -13.34 -10.81 -7.99
C PRO A 56 -13.58 -9.30 -7.95
N ALA A 57 -13.28 -8.66 -6.82
CA ALA A 57 -13.45 -7.22 -6.62
C ALA A 57 -12.63 -6.38 -7.61
N LEU A 58 -11.54 -6.91 -8.15
CA LEU A 58 -10.62 -6.23 -9.08
C LEU A 58 -10.67 -6.83 -10.50
N ALA A 59 -11.73 -7.57 -10.83
CA ALA A 59 -11.87 -8.24 -12.14
C ALA A 59 -11.95 -7.27 -13.34
N ASP A 60 -12.27 -6.00 -13.10
CA ASP A 60 -12.42 -4.93 -14.08
C ASP A 60 -11.15 -4.07 -14.25
N ALA A 61 -9.98 -4.58 -13.83
CA ALA A 61 -8.69 -3.90 -13.92
C ALA A 61 -8.41 -3.30 -15.32
N ASP A 62 -8.67 -4.05 -16.38
CA ASP A 62 -8.45 -3.61 -17.77
C ASP A 62 -9.39 -2.44 -18.15
N GLN A 63 -10.65 -2.48 -17.68
CA GLN A 63 -11.61 -1.38 -17.91
C GLN A 63 -11.27 -0.12 -17.10
N LEU A 64 -10.78 -0.29 -15.87
CA LEU A 64 -10.33 0.83 -15.04
C LEU A 64 -9.06 1.47 -15.62
N ALA A 65 -8.08 0.65 -16.04
CA ALA A 65 -6.85 1.12 -16.67
C ALA A 65 -7.11 1.98 -17.92
N ALA A 66 -8.10 1.61 -18.72
CA ALA A 66 -8.49 2.38 -19.91
C ALA A 66 -9.00 3.80 -19.59
N GLN A 67 -9.36 4.10 -18.33
CA GLN A 67 -9.85 5.41 -17.91
C GLN A 67 -8.76 6.32 -17.32
N LEU A 68 -7.55 5.80 -17.05
CA LEU A 68 -6.53 6.53 -16.29
C LEU A 68 -5.98 7.75 -17.02
N HIS A 69 -6.05 7.78 -18.35
CA HIS A 69 -5.69 8.93 -19.18
C HIS A 69 -6.50 10.20 -18.86
N ARG A 70 -7.57 10.11 -18.07
CA ARG A 70 -8.38 11.24 -17.61
C ARG A 70 -7.74 11.99 -16.43
N PHE A 71 -6.76 11.38 -15.77
CA PHE A 71 -6.20 11.84 -14.50
C PHE A 71 -4.70 12.13 -14.66
N ASP A 72 -4.39 13.22 -15.36
CA ASP A 72 -3.01 13.66 -15.55
C ASP A 72 -2.36 14.06 -14.22
N GLY A 73 -1.05 13.80 -14.10
CA GLY A 73 -0.25 14.22 -12.93
C GLY A 73 -0.22 13.23 -11.76
N VAL A 74 -0.91 12.09 -11.87
CA VAL A 74 -0.85 11.01 -10.87
C VAL A 74 -0.03 9.84 -11.40
N HIS A 75 0.87 9.34 -10.56
CA HIS A 75 1.63 8.14 -10.80
C HIS A 75 0.79 6.92 -10.42
N PHE A 76 0.25 6.24 -11.44
CA PHE A 76 -0.50 5.01 -11.25
C PHE A 76 0.42 3.80 -11.27
N SER A 77 0.27 2.95 -10.26
CA SER A 77 0.89 1.63 -10.18
C SER A 77 -0.17 0.53 -10.09
N ALA A 78 0.24 -0.71 -10.38
CA ALA A 78 -0.62 -1.86 -10.22
C ALA A 78 0.12 -3.07 -9.65
N LEU A 79 -0.57 -3.81 -8.78
CA LEU A 79 -0.06 -5.05 -8.23
C LEU A 79 -0.07 -6.16 -9.28
N VAL A 80 1.02 -6.92 -9.32
CA VAL A 80 1.16 -8.12 -10.16
C VAL A 80 1.57 -9.31 -9.31
N ALA A 81 1.12 -10.51 -9.69
CA ALA A 81 1.47 -11.76 -8.98
C ALA A 81 2.43 -12.66 -9.76
N ASN A 82 2.66 -12.36 -11.04
CA ASN A 82 3.54 -13.12 -11.95
C ASN A 82 3.80 -12.33 -13.24
N LEU A 83 4.69 -12.87 -14.07
CA LEU A 83 5.08 -12.29 -15.36
C LEU A 83 3.91 -12.05 -16.32
N ARG A 84 2.89 -12.93 -16.32
CA ARG A 84 1.70 -12.75 -17.17
C ARG A 84 0.87 -11.55 -16.69
N GLY A 85 0.74 -11.35 -15.38
CA GLY A 85 0.12 -10.16 -14.81
C GLY A 85 0.88 -8.89 -15.16
N ALA A 86 2.22 -8.94 -15.09
CA ALA A 86 3.10 -7.83 -15.49
C ALA A 86 2.91 -7.42 -16.95
N GLN A 87 2.91 -8.39 -17.88
CA GLN A 87 2.65 -8.10 -19.29
C GLN A 87 1.27 -7.48 -19.49
N ARG A 88 0.24 -8.00 -18.82
CA ARG A 88 -1.13 -7.48 -18.93
C ARG A 88 -1.26 -6.05 -18.40
N ALA A 89 -0.57 -5.73 -17.29
CA ALA A 89 -0.53 -4.38 -16.73
C ALA A 89 0.13 -3.38 -17.69
N VAL A 90 1.28 -3.75 -18.26
CA VAL A 90 1.99 -2.96 -19.26
C VAL A 90 1.13 -2.76 -20.52
N ASP A 91 0.51 -3.83 -21.04
CA ASP A 91 -0.37 -3.76 -22.21
C ASP A 91 -1.60 -2.85 -21.96
N ALA A 92 -2.04 -2.76 -20.70
CA ALA A 92 -3.12 -1.86 -20.27
C ALA A 92 -2.65 -0.42 -20.01
N GLY A 93 -1.36 -0.11 -20.21
CA GLY A 93 -0.78 1.23 -20.07
C GLY A 93 -0.32 1.58 -18.65
N ILE A 94 -0.15 0.59 -17.76
CA ILE A 94 0.36 0.79 -16.40
C ILE A 94 1.74 0.12 -16.30
N PRO A 95 2.84 0.85 -16.59
CA PRO A 95 4.17 0.26 -16.59
C PRO A 95 4.81 0.25 -15.21
N HIS A 96 4.28 0.99 -14.22
CA HIS A 96 4.75 0.96 -12.83
C HIS A 96 4.11 -0.22 -12.09
N LEU A 97 4.93 -1.19 -11.71
CA LEU A 97 4.47 -2.47 -11.18
C LEU A 97 4.89 -2.64 -9.72
N GLU A 98 4.02 -3.29 -8.96
CA GLU A 98 4.28 -3.69 -7.58
C GLU A 98 4.22 -5.22 -7.50
N TYR A 99 5.33 -5.86 -7.14
CA TYR A 99 5.43 -7.32 -7.04
C TYR A 99 5.58 -7.75 -5.59
N VAL A 100 4.63 -8.54 -5.10
CA VAL A 100 4.63 -9.02 -3.72
C VAL A 100 5.41 -10.32 -3.59
N VAL A 101 6.42 -10.32 -2.71
CA VAL A 101 7.16 -11.51 -2.28
C VAL A 101 6.96 -11.68 -0.77
N SER A 102 6.38 -12.80 -0.35
CA SER A 102 6.19 -13.07 1.09
C SER A 102 7.49 -13.57 1.70
N ALA A 103 7.95 -12.93 2.78
CA ALA A 103 9.15 -13.38 3.50
C ALA A 103 8.95 -14.78 4.13
N ALA A 104 7.73 -15.16 4.49
CA ALA A 104 7.42 -16.46 5.09
C ALA A 104 6.89 -17.47 4.06
N ASP A 105 7.39 -18.70 4.15
CA ASP A 105 7.21 -19.76 3.17
C ASP A 105 5.78 -20.30 3.11
N SER A 106 5.09 -20.38 4.26
CA SER A 106 3.69 -20.82 4.33
C SER A 106 2.76 -19.76 3.74
N HIS A 107 3.01 -18.48 4.04
CA HIS A 107 2.27 -17.37 3.43
C HIS A 107 2.53 -17.30 1.92
N SER A 108 3.78 -17.44 1.47
CA SER A 108 4.13 -17.46 0.05
C SER A 108 3.38 -18.56 -0.71
N ARG A 109 3.28 -19.77 -0.12
CA ARG A 109 2.51 -20.87 -0.73
C ARG A 109 1.02 -20.57 -0.79
N ALA A 110 0.45 -20.00 0.27
CA ALA A 110 -0.97 -19.64 0.30
C ALA A 110 -1.31 -18.51 -0.71
N ASN A 111 -0.43 -17.53 -0.84
CA ASN A 111 -0.65 -16.34 -1.66
C ASN A 111 -0.25 -16.53 -3.14
N ALA A 112 0.92 -17.12 -3.40
CA ALA A 112 1.54 -17.21 -4.71
C ALA A 112 1.70 -18.66 -5.23
N GLY A 113 1.26 -19.66 -4.46
CA GLY A 113 1.34 -21.07 -4.83
C GLY A 113 2.74 -21.68 -4.77
N ARG A 114 3.75 -20.93 -4.28
CA ARG A 114 5.15 -21.34 -4.30
C ARG A 114 5.96 -20.79 -3.11
N PRO A 115 7.12 -21.37 -2.76
CA PRO A 115 7.99 -20.88 -1.68
C PRO A 115 8.57 -19.49 -1.96
N THR A 116 9.08 -18.82 -0.92
CA THR A 116 9.61 -17.45 -1.03
C THR A 116 10.73 -17.32 -2.08
N ALA A 117 11.69 -18.26 -2.07
CA ALA A 117 12.82 -18.24 -3.00
C ALA A 117 12.37 -18.34 -4.48
N GLU A 118 11.45 -19.25 -4.78
CA GLU A 118 10.89 -19.43 -6.14
C GLU A 118 10.03 -18.24 -6.58
N ALA A 119 9.34 -17.57 -5.64
CA ALA A 119 8.65 -16.31 -5.95
C ALA A 119 9.66 -15.21 -6.30
N ALA A 120 10.76 -15.10 -5.56
CA ALA A 120 11.79 -14.10 -5.79
C ALA A 120 12.51 -14.27 -7.15
N GLU A 121 12.60 -15.47 -7.71
CA GLU A 121 13.17 -15.71 -9.05
C GLU A 121 12.42 -14.99 -10.18
N ALA A 122 11.16 -14.60 -9.98
CA ALA A 122 10.37 -13.89 -10.99
C ALA A 122 10.67 -12.38 -11.06
N ILE A 123 11.40 -11.81 -10.08
CA ILE A 123 11.61 -10.37 -9.97
C ILE A 123 12.28 -9.82 -11.24
N GLY A 124 13.36 -10.44 -11.71
CA GLY A 124 14.13 -9.92 -12.84
C GLY A 124 13.33 -9.88 -14.15
N ALA A 125 12.53 -10.92 -14.41
CA ALA A 125 11.69 -10.96 -15.61
C ALA A 125 10.55 -9.92 -15.55
N ILE A 126 10.01 -9.66 -14.36
CA ILE A 126 8.98 -8.62 -14.17
C ILE A 126 9.60 -7.23 -14.32
N ALA A 127 10.79 -7.01 -13.77
CA ALA A 127 11.54 -5.76 -13.90
C ALA A 127 11.80 -5.46 -15.38
N GLU A 128 12.29 -6.44 -16.14
CA GLU A 128 12.55 -6.31 -17.58
C GLU A 128 11.30 -5.86 -18.35
N VAL A 129 10.14 -6.48 -18.08
CA VAL A 129 8.87 -6.11 -18.72
C VAL A 129 8.46 -4.67 -18.38
N SER A 130 8.58 -4.27 -17.11
CA SER A 130 8.25 -2.92 -16.67
C SER A 130 9.19 -1.87 -17.29
N HIS A 131 10.50 -2.10 -17.20
CA HIS A 131 11.53 -1.18 -17.69
C HIS A 131 11.49 -1.02 -19.22
N ALA A 132 11.21 -2.10 -19.96
CA ALA A 132 11.05 -2.04 -21.41
C ALA A 132 9.88 -1.13 -21.84
N ALA A 133 8.89 -0.94 -20.97
CA ALA A 133 7.77 -0.03 -21.16
C ALA A 133 7.98 1.36 -20.53
N GLY A 134 9.17 1.65 -20.00
CA GLY A 134 9.50 2.91 -19.35
C GLY A 134 8.96 3.05 -17.92
N GLY A 135 8.57 1.94 -17.29
CA GLY A 135 8.08 1.91 -15.92
C GLY A 135 9.15 1.61 -14.88
N THR A 136 8.67 1.28 -13.68
CA THR A 136 9.49 0.93 -12.51
C THR A 136 8.90 -0.28 -11.80
N LEU A 137 9.75 -1.07 -11.13
CA LEU A 137 9.35 -2.17 -10.27
C LEU A 137 9.60 -1.85 -8.79
N GLU A 138 8.54 -1.88 -7.99
CA GLU A 138 8.66 -2.01 -6.54
C GLU A 138 8.49 -3.47 -6.11
N VAL A 139 9.37 -3.94 -5.23
CA VAL A 139 9.19 -5.24 -4.54
C VAL A 139 8.63 -5.00 -3.15
N ILE A 140 7.41 -5.49 -2.92
CA ILE A 140 6.74 -5.47 -1.62
C ILE A 140 7.07 -6.76 -0.88
N ILE A 141 7.66 -6.64 0.31
CA ILE A 141 7.98 -7.76 1.17
C ILE A 141 6.86 -7.95 2.19
N ALA A 142 5.92 -8.85 1.87
CA ALA A 142 4.83 -9.20 2.77
C ALA A 142 5.31 -10.09 3.92
N THR A 143 4.56 -10.11 5.03
CA THR A 143 4.90 -10.83 6.26
C THR A 143 6.31 -10.48 6.77
N ALA A 144 6.72 -9.21 6.59
CA ALA A 144 8.09 -8.77 6.92
C ALA A 144 8.40 -8.93 8.41
N TRP A 145 7.40 -8.73 9.27
CA TRP A 145 7.55 -8.88 10.72
C TRP A 145 6.97 -10.17 11.26
N ASP A 146 5.75 -10.52 10.86
CA ASP A 146 5.06 -11.72 11.33
C ASP A 146 4.22 -12.32 10.19
N CYS A 147 4.08 -13.64 10.24
CA CYS A 147 3.30 -14.48 9.34
C CYS A 147 2.11 -15.08 10.11
N PRO A 148 0.89 -15.06 9.55
CA PRO A 148 -0.29 -15.65 10.21
C PRO A 148 -0.19 -17.18 10.38
N PHE A 149 0.71 -17.83 9.64
CA PHE A 149 0.92 -19.28 9.67
C PHE A 149 2.15 -19.67 10.49
N ASP A 150 3.26 -18.97 10.31
CA ASP A 150 4.57 -19.35 10.86
C ASP A 150 4.93 -18.58 12.14
N GLY A 151 4.15 -17.55 12.51
CA GLY A 151 4.47 -16.65 13.61
C GLY A 151 5.55 -15.65 13.22
N ARG A 152 6.53 -15.44 14.10
CA ARG A 152 7.53 -14.37 13.90
C ARG A 152 8.44 -14.66 12.69
N THR A 153 8.53 -13.70 11.79
CA THR A 153 9.45 -13.77 10.64
C THR A 153 10.87 -13.45 11.10
N ASP A 154 11.82 -14.32 10.77
CA ASP A 154 13.24 -14.06 10.98
C ASP A 154 13.72 -12.94 10.05
N PRO A 155 14.33 -11.83 10.54
CA PRO A 155 14.82 -10.75 9.70
C PRO A 155 15.74 -11.19 8.56
N SER A 156 16.51 -12.28 8.73
CA SER A 156 17.37 -12.82 7.68
C SER A 156 16.60 -13.21 6.41
N ARG A 157 15.35 -13.69 6.56
CA ARG A 157 14.48 -14.03 5.42
C ARG A 157 14.04 -12.80 4.65
N VAL A 158 13.77 -11.69 5.34
CA VAL A 158 13.49 -10.40 4.71
C VAL A 158 14.72 -9.93 3.94
N LEU A 159 15.90 -10.00 4.56
CA LEU A 159 17.16 -9.61 3.93
C LEU A 159 17.54 -10.48 2.73
N ASP A 160 17.16 -11.77 2.71
CA ASP A 160 17.31 -12.63 1.53
C ASP A 160 16.48 -12.11 0.35
N VAL A 161 15.22 -11.73 0.59
CA VAL A 161 14.35 -11.14 -0.44
C VAL A 161 14.90 -9.79 -0.90
N VAL A 162 15.36 -8.94 0.02
CA VAL A 162 16.00 -7.64 -0.31
C VAL A 162 17.20 -7.83 -1.24
N ARG A 163 18.13 -8.74 -0.89
CA ARG A 163 19.30 -9.03 -1.74
C ARG A 163 18.90 -9.51 -3.12
N SER A 164 17.87 -10.36 -3.19
CA SER A 164 17.34 -10.85 -4.46
C SER A 164 16.72 -9.73 -5.30
N ALA A 165 15.93 -8.85 -4.67
CA ALA A 165 15.30 -7.71 -5.32
C ALA A 165 16.33 -6.74 -5.90
N VAL A 166 17.34 -6.37 -5.11
CA VAL A 166 18.46 -5.52 -5.55
C VAL A 166 19.21 -6.15 -6.73
N ALA A 167 19.56 -7.43 -6.61
CA ALA A 167 20.30 -8.14 -7.66
C ALA A 167 19.54 -8.28 -8.98
N GLN A 168 18.21 -8.24 -8.92
CA GLN A 168 17.31 -8.42 -10.06
C GLN A 168 16.69 -7.13 -10.58
N GLY A 169 17.14 -5.97 -10.10
CA GLY A 169 16.76 -4.68 -10.67
C GLY A 169 15.44 -4.09 -10.17
N ALA A 170 15.07 -4.36 -8.91
CA ALA A 170 14.01 -3.58 -8.27
C ALA A 170 14.46 -2.11 -8.12
N ASP A 171 13.54 -1.17 -8.36
CA ASP A 171 13.76 0.27 -8.23
C ASP A 171 13.40 0.80 -6.84
N GLN A 172 12.52 0.08 -6.13
CA GLN A 172 12.02 0.45 -4.81
C GLN A 172 11.70 -0.82 -4.00
N LEU A 173 11.78 -0.71 -2.68
CA LEU A 173 11.33 -1.72 -1.73
C LEU A 173 10.20 -1.17 -0.87
N CYS A 174 9.27 -2.03 -0.47
CA CYS A 174 8.30 -1.72 0.57
C CYS A 174 8.18 -2.87 1.57
N LEU A 175 8.19 -2.57 2.89
CA LEU A 175 7.99 -3.58 3.93
C LEU A 175 6.54 -3.58 4.41
N GLY A 176 5.87 -4.74 4.32
CA GLY A 176 4.47 -4.89 4.71
C GLY A 176 4.27 -5.56 6.07
N ASP A 177 3.60 -4.87 7.01
CA ASP A 177 3.00 -5.47 8.20
C ASP A 177 1.63 -6.05 7.87
N THR A 178 1.66 -7.16 7.11
CA THR A 178 0.49 -7.78 6.48
C THR A 178 -0.64 -8.17 7.44
N ILE A 179 -0.33 -8.35 8.73
CA ILE A 179 -1.32 -8.78 9.73
C ILE A 179 -1.45 -7.80 10.90
N GLY A 180 -0.83 -6.61 10.81
CA GLY A 180 -0.94 -5.54 11.79
C GLY A 180 -0.50 -5.96 13.19
N THR A 181 0.70 -6.53 13.32
CA THR A 181 1.26 -7.02 14.59
C THR A 181 2.52 -6.30 15.02
N VAL A 182 3.12 -5.48 14.16
CA VAL A 182 4.40 -4.88 14.48
C VAL A 182 4.27 -3.78 15.54
N THR A 183 5.37 -3.52 16.24
CA THR A 183 5.50 -2.45 17.22
C THR A 183 6.69 -1.56 16.89
N PRO A 184 6.71 -0.28 17.32
CA PRO A 184 7.65 0.73 16.85
C PRO A 184 9.11 0.31 16.86
N ARG A 185 9.58 -0.33 17.94
CA ARG A 185 10.96 -0.81 18.04
C ARG A 185 11.29 -1.84 16.95
N ARG A 186 10.40 -2.80 16.69
CA ARG A 186 10.61 -3.83 15.67
C ARG A 186 10.57 -3.23 14.26
N THR A 187 9.78 -2.17 14.07
CA THR A 187 9.74 -1.40 12.82
C THR A 187 11.11 -0.80 12.54
N VAL A 188 11.66 -0.03 13.48
CA VAL A 188 12.99 0.61 13.36
C VAL A 188 14.08 -0.45 13.15
N ASP A 189 14.12 -1.48 14.01
CA ASP A 189 15.16 -2.53 13.95
C ASP A 189 15.24 -3.20 12.55
N LEU A 190 14.09 -3.45 11.90
CA LEU A 190 14.08 -4.07 10.57
C LEU A 190 14.37 -3.06 9.45
N LEU A 191 13.83 -1.84 9.54
CA LEU A 191 14.10 -0.79 8.56
C LEU A 191 15.60 -0.47 8.49
N ASP A 192 16.27 -0.34 9.63
CA ASP A 192 17.72 -0.10 9.72
C ASP A 192 18.51 -1.22 9.04
N ALA A 193 18.13 -2.48 9.29
CA ALA A 193 18.77 -3.64 8.68
C ALA A 193 18.58 -3.69 7.15
N VAL A 194 17.39 -3.33 6.66
CA VAL A 194 17.09 -3.30 5.22
C VAL A 194 17.81 -2.15 4.54
N ALA A 195 17.80 -0.95 5.13
CA ALA A 195 18.52 0.22 4.61
C ALA A 195 20.04 -0.04 4.51
N ALA A 196 20.61 -0.76 5.49
CA ALA A 196 22.01 -1.17 5.44
C ALA A 196 22.30 -2.22 4.35
N ALA A 197 21.34 -3.09 4.04
CA ALA A 197 21.49 -4.15 3.04
C ALA A 197 21.24 -3.66 1.59
N ALA A 198 20.48 -2.59 1.40
CA ALA A 198 20.17 -1.99 0.10
C ALA A 198 20.43 -0.47 0.10
N PRO A 199 21.69 -0.03 0.33
CA PRO A 199 22.00 1.38 0.46
C PRO A 199 21.66 2.14 -0.83
N GLY A 200 20.90 3.23 -0.69
CA GLY A 200 20.49 4.10 -1.80
C GLY A 200 19.25 3.64 -2.56
N LEU A 201 18.69 2.47 -2.24
CA LEU A 201 17.40 2.06 -2.81
C LEU A 201 16.26 2.66 -1.99
N PRO A 202 15.29 3.35 -2.61
CA PRO A 202 14.10 3.85 -1.92
C PRO A 202 13.39 2.75 -1.12
N LEU A 203 13.07 3.05 0.13
CA LEU A 203 12.43 2.13 1.06
C LEU A 203 11.14 2.76 1.60
N GLY A 204 10.02 2.15 1.25
CA GLY A 204 8.71 2.44 1.80
C GLY A 204 8.29 1.48 2.90
N ALA A 205 7.19 1.82 3.57
CA ALA A 205 6.57 0.95 4.55
C ALA A 205 5.04 0.96 4.43
N HIS A 206 4.44 -0.20 4.68
CA HIS A 206 3.02 -0.45 4.57
C HIS A 206 2.55 -1.11 5.87
N PHE A 207 1.64 -0.44 6.58
CA PHE A 207 1.16 -0.89 7.89
C PHE A 207 -0.34 -1.11 7.89
N HIS A 208 -0.74 -2.26 8.42
CA HIS A 208 -2.13 -2.48 8.83
C HIS A 208 -2.32 -2.02 10.28
N ASP A 209 -3.52 -1.54 10.59
CA ASP A 209 -3.86 -1.07 11.94
C ASP A 209 -4.65 -2.11 12.77
N THR A 210 -4.47 -3.40 12.46
CA THR A 210 -5.20 -4.52 13.09
C THR A 210 -5.21 -4.49 14.61
N ARG A 211 -4.10 -4.05 15.22
CA ARG A 211 -3.92 -3.99 16.68
C ARG A 211 -3.76 -2.56 17.21
N GLY A 212 -4.13 -1.55 16.42
CA GLY A 212 -4.07 -0.14 16.83
C GLY A 212 -2.64 0.40 16.98
N THR A 213 -1.67 -0.22 16.31
CA THR A 213 -0.26 0.21 16.32
C THR A 213 0.22 0.76 14.99
N GLY A 214 -0.59 0.69 13.93
CA GLY A 214 -0.23 1.06 12.56
C GLY A 214 0.28 2.50 12.45
N GLN A 215 -0.48 3.47 12.97
CA GLN A 215 -0.06 4.88 12.96
C GLN A 215 1.23 5.12 13.79
N ALA A 216 1.39 4.42 14.91
CA ALA A 216 2.60 4.51 15.72
C ALA A 216 3.83 3.91 14.99
N ASN A 217 3.61 2.87 14.19
CA ASN A 217 4.64 2.26 13.36
C ASN A 217 5.01 3.14 12.15
N ALA A 218 4.02 3.81 11.55
CA ALA A 218 4.25 4.81 10.51
C ALA A 218 5.12 5.96 11.03
N LEU A 219 4.80 6.51 12.21
CA LEU A 219 5.64 7.53 12.85
C LEU A 219 7.05 7.02 13.12
N ALA A 220 7.20 5.79 13.63
CA ALA A 220 8.50 5.19 13.89
C ALA A 220 9.32 4.99 12.60
N ALA A 221 8.67 4.62 11.50
CA ALA A 221 9.31 4.50 10.19
C ALA A 221 9.81 5.86 9.69
N VAL A 222 8.99 6.90 9.81
CA VAL A 222 9.36 8.28 9.42
C VAL A 222 10.52 8.80 10.25
N GLN A 223 10.54 8.52 11.56
CA GLN A 223 11.68 8.84 12.44
C GLN A 223 12.95 8.08 12.07
N ALA A 224 12.83 6.88 11.49
CA ALA A 224 13.94 6.10 10.96
C ALA A 224 14.36 6.53 9.53
N GLY A 225 13.78 7.61 8.98
CA GLY A 225 14.13 8.17 7.68
C GLY A 225 13.33 7.63 6.50
N VAL A 226 12.29 6.82 6.73
CA VAL A 226 11.35 6.43 5.66
C VAL A 226 10.56 7.65 5.21
N THR A 227 10.55 7.91 3.91
CA THR A 227 9.82 9.03 3.29
C THR A 227 8.70 8.58 2.37
N GLN A 228 8.42 7.27 2.30
CA GLN A 228 7.36 6.68 1.48
C GLN A 228 6.48 5.79 2.35
N LEU A 229 5.19 6.11 2.42
CA LEU A 229 4.23 5.35 3.22
C LEU A 229 2.99 4.99 2.40
N ASP A 230 2.48 3.79 2.61
CA ASP A 230 1.19 3.37 2.09
C ASP A 230 0.08 3.65 3.09
N ALA A 231 -1.05 4.16 2.60
CA ALA A 231 -2.27 4.28 3.37
C ALA A 231 -3.49 4.05 2.48
N SER A 232 -4.62 3.72 3.10
CA SER A 232 -5.87 3.47 2.41
C SER A 232 -6.94 4.43 2.92
N VAL A 233 -7.64 5.10 2.02
CA VAL A 233 -8.73 6.01 2.37
C VAL A 233 -9.74 5.31 3.29
N GLY A 234 -10.11 5.95 4.40
CA GLY A 234 -11.01 5.36 5.38
C GLY A 234 -10.44 4.23 6.23
N GLY A 235 -9.19 3.81 5.99
CA GLY A 235 -8.59 2.60 6.58
C GLY A 235 -9.11 1.30 5.95
N LEU A 236 -9.57 1.36 4.69
CA LEU A 236 -10.11 0.20 3.98
C LEU A 236 -9.05 -0.88 3.75
N GLY A 237 -9.48 -2.14 3.68
CA GLY A 237 -8.63 -3.28 3.33
C GLY A 237 -8.54 -4.30 4.47
N GLY A 238 -7.50 -5.14 4.42
CA GLY A 238 -7.27 -6.19 5.39
C GLY A 238 -6.54 -7.37 4.77
N CYS A 239 -6.35 -8.43 5.56
CA CYS A 239 -5.67 -9.64 5.10
C CYS A 239 -6.64 -10.83 5.06
N PRO A 240 -6.83 -11.48 3.89
CA PRO A 240 -7.74 -12.64 3.78
C PRO A 240 -7.26 -13.84 4.61
N PHE A 241 -5.97 -13.88 4.95
CA PHE A 241 -5.34 -14.96 5.70
C PHE A 241 -5.34 -14.73 7.22
N ALA A 242 -5.85 -13.60 7.69
CA ALA A 242 -5.92 -13.26 9.11
C ALA A 242 -7.36 -12.82 9.48
N PRO A 243 -8.23 -13.76 9.89
CA PRO A 243 -9.60 -13.43 10.29
C PRO A 243 -9.62 -12.37 11.41
N GLY A 244 -10.37 -11.29 11.19
CA GLY A 244 -10.46 -10.17 12.13
C GLY A 244 -9.30 -9.17 12.06
N ALA A 245 -8.40 -9.30 11.08
CA ALA A 245 -7.46 -8.24 10.77
C ALA A 245 -8.23 -6.99 10.31
N SER A 246 -8.08 -5.86 11.01
CA SER A 246 -8.54 -4.58 10.46
C SER A 246 -7.62 -4.18 9.30
N GLY A 247 -8.09 -3.20 8.51
CA GLY A 247 -7.43 -2.79 7.28
C GLY A 247 -6.13 -2.02 7.48
N ASN A 248 -5.79 -1.28 6.44
CA ASN A 248 -4.64 -0.39 6.38
C ASN A 248 -4.77 0.75 7.39
N ILE A 249 -3.65 1.43 7.66
CA ILE A 249 -3.72 2.77 8.25
C ILE A 249 -4.55 3.69 7.34
N ALA A 250 -5.39 4.53 7.95
CA ALA A 250 -6.25 5.44 7.21
C ALA A 250 -5.46 6.62 6.63
N THR A 251 -5.66 6.94 5.35
CA THR A 251 -4.98 8.06 4.67
C THR A 251 -5.20 9.40 5.38
N GLU A 252 -6.44 9.69 5.76
CA GLU A 252 -6.78 10.93 6.46
C GLU A 252 -6.13 11.03 7.84
N GLU A 253 -5.98 9.92 8.56
CA GLU A 253 -5.31 9.91 9.87
C GLU A 253 -3.81 10.13 9.71
N LEU A 254 -3.21 9.50 8.70
CA LEU A 254 -1.79 9.66 8.36
C LEU A 254 -1.49 11.12 7.96
N VAL A 255 -2.26 11.66 7.03
CA VAL A 255 -2.12 13.05 6.55
C VAL A 255 -2.36 14.03 7.70
N TYR A 256 -3.32 13.77 8.58
CA TYR A 256 -3.61 14.61 9.73
C TYR A 256 -2.40 14.78 10.64
N TRP A 257 -1.82 13.69 11.16
CA TRP A 257 -0.71 13.82 12.10
C TRP A 257 0.58 14.27 11.42
N LEU A 258 0.82 13.91 10.14
CA LEU A 258 1.97 14.41 9.38
C LEU A 258 1.90 15.94 9.25
N THR A 259 0.75 16.46 8.82
CA THR A 259 0.53 17.90 8.64
C THR A 259 0.62 18.65 9.97
N ASP A 260 -0.01 18.13 11.04
CA ASP A 260 0.08 18.73 12.39
C ASP A 260 1.51 18.72 12.95
N SER A 261 2.32 17.74 12.53
CA SER A 261 3.74 17.63 12.87
C SER A 261 4.65 18.48 11.98
N GLY A 262 4.10 19.23 11.02
CA GLY A 262 4.87 20.08 10.10
C GLY A 262 5.56 19.34 8.95
N VAL A 263 5.13 18.11 8.64
CA VAL A 263 5.63 17.31 7.52
C VAL A 263 4.72 17.51 6.31
N GLU A 264 5.30 17.91 5.17
CA GLU A 264 4.55 18.08 3.94
C GLU A 264 4.14 16.73 3.33
N THR A 265 2.92 16.63 2.82
CA THR A 265 2.45 15.47 2.03
C THR A 265 2.02 15.88 0.61
N GLY A 266 1.56 17.13 0.44
CA GLY A 266 0.89 17.60 -0.77
C GLY A 266 -0.58 17.18 -0.88
N ILE A 267 -1.13 16.54 0.15
CA ILE A 267 -2.49 16.02 0.18
C ILE A 267 -3.39 16.93 1.03
N ASP A 268 -4.52 17.36 0.44
CA ASP A 268 -5.55 18.13 1.13
C ASP A 268 -6.43 17.22 2.00
N LEU A 269 -6.32 17.39 3.33
CA LEU A 269 -7.05 16.59 4.30
C LEU A 269 -8.59 16.70 4.17
N ASP A 270 -9.12 17.91 3.91
CA ASP A 270 -10.57 18.10 3.77
C ASP A 270 -11.07 17.37 2.51
N ALA A 271 -10.27 17.37 1.43
CA ALA A 271 -10.58 16.58 0.23
C ALA A 271 -10.49 15.06 0.47
N VAL A 272 -9.55 14.58 1.30
CA VAL A 272 -9.50 13.15 1.68
C VAL A 272 -10.78 12.73 2.40
N LEU A 273 -11.36 13.59 3.26
CA LEU A 273 -12.64 13.29 3.91
C LEU A 273 -13.80 13.17 2.90
N VAL A 274 -13.77 13.95 1.80
CA VAL A 274 -14.73 13.80 0.69
C VAL A 274 -14.51 12.47 -0.02
N ALA A 275 -13.26 12.08 -0.28
CA ALA A 275 -12.92 10.80 -0.89
C ALA A 275 -13.31 9.61 0.00
N ALA A 276 -13.15 9.73 1.32
CA ALA A 276 -13.63 8.75 2.29
C ALA A 276 -15.16 8.61 2.24
N ALA A 277 -15.90 9.72 2.15
CA ALA A 277 -17.35 9.65 1.99
C ALA A 277 -17.78 9.00 0.65
N ALA A 278 -17.04 9.22 -0.44
CA ALA A 278 -17.28 8.53 -1.72
C ALA A 278 -17.00 7.03 -1.61
N THR A 279 -15.91 6.66 -0.92
CA THR A 279 -15.52 5.28 -0.66
C THR A 279 -16.57 4.56 0.19
N GLU A 280 -17.04 5.17 1.30
CA GLU A 280 -18.06 4.59 2.17
C GLU A 280 -19.37 4.29 1.42
N ARG A 281 -19.78 5.19 0.51
CA ARG A 281 -20.93 4.96 -0.36
C ARG A 281 -20.69 3.80 -1.33
N ALA A 282 -19.48 3.67 -1.87
CA ALA A 282 -19.15 2.66 -2.86
C ALA A 282 -19.08 1.25 -2.28
N VAL A 283 -18.59 1.10 -1.04
CA VAL A 283 -18.47 -0.19 -0.33
C VAL A 283 -19.71 -0.54 0.49
N GLU A 284 -20.65 0.40 0.65
CA GLU A 284 -21.95 0.21 1.32
C GLU A 284 -21.85 -0.22 2.80
N HIS A 285 -20.74 0.04 3.47
CA HIS A 285 -20.56 -0.18 4.90
C HIS A 285 -19.71 0.93 5.54
N PRO A 286 -19.80 1.13 6.87
CA PRO A 286 -19.00 2.15 7.55
C PRO A 286 -17.50 1.93 7.43
N LEU A 287 -16.74 3.01 7.28
CA LEU A 287 -15.27 2.97 7.25
C LEU A 287 -14.67 2.96 8.67
N PRO A 288 -13.55 2.23 8.91
CA PRO A 288 -12.98 2.08 10.25
C PRO A 288 -12.28 3.34 10.79
N SER A 289 -11.85 4.26 9.93
CA SER A 289 -11.16 5.50 10.31
C SER A 289 -11.84 6.25 11.45
N SER A 290 -11.06 6.59 12.46
CA SER A 290 -11.52 7.35 13.62
C SER A 290 -11.66 8.83 13.27
N LEU A 291 -10.74 9.37 12.47
CA LEU A 291 -10.78 10.78 12.07
C LEU A 291 -11.99 11.07 11.17
N PHE A 292 -12.27 10.20 10.19
CA PHE A 292 -13.43 10.34 9.32
C PHE A 292 -14.74 10.27 10.13
N ARG A 293 -14.87 9.29 11.04
CA ARG A 293 -16.05 9.15 11.92
C ARG A 293 -16.21 10.31 12.90
N ALA A 294 -15.12 10.97 13.28
CA ALA A 294 -15.14 12.18 14.10
C ALA A 294 -15.56 13.45 13.34
N GLY A 295 -15.65 13.39 12.00
CA GLY A 295 -15.94 14.54 11.14
C GLY A 295 -14.72 15.40 10.84
N GLY A 296 -13.52 14.82 10.88
CA GLY A 296 -12.25 15.51 10.61
C GLY A 296 -11.61 16.12 11.86
N VAL A 297 -10.79 17.14 11.64
CA VAL A 297 -10.04 17.83 12.70
C VAL A 297 -11.01 18.50 13.68
N SER A 298 -10.72 18.40 14.99
CA SER A 298 -11.49 19.09 16.01
C SER A 298 -11.47 20.60 15.79
N ARG A 299 -12.65 21.20 15.57
CA ARG A 299 -12.83 22.65 15.44
C ARG A 299 -13.47 23.18 16.74
N PRO A 300 -12.95 24.28 17.34
CA PRO A 300 -13.58 24.89 18.49
C PRO A 300 -15.05 25.19 18.19
N ARG A 301 -15.97 24.67 19.00
CA ARG A 301 -17.37 25.09 18.97
C ARG A 301 -17.45 26.40 19.74
N GLY A 302 -18.08 27.42 19.15
CA GLY A 302 -18.32 28.71 19.82
C GLY A 302 -19.08 28.55 21.15
N GLU A 303 -19.22 29.65 21.89
CA GLU A 303 -19.79 29.67 23.25
C GLU A 303 -21.07 28.85 23.36
N PHE A 304 -21.13 27.99 24.38
CA PHE A 304 -22.30 27.20 24.74
C PHE A 304 -23.46 28.15 25.09
N SER A 305 -24.40 28.37 24.16
CA SER A 305 -25.67 29.07 24.44
C SER A 305 -26.69 28.11 25.04
#